data_AF-A0A812SUC7-F1
#
_entry.id   AF-A0A812SUC7-F1
#
_cell.length_a   1.000
_cell.length_b   1.000
_cell.length_c   1.000
_cell.angle_alpha   90.00
_cell.angle_beta   90.00
_cell.angle_gamma   90.00
#
_symmetry.space_group_name_H-M   'P 1'
#
loop_
_entity.id
_entity.type
_entity.pdbx_description
1 polymer ?
#
loop_
_entity_poly.entity_id
_entity_poly.type
_entity_poly.pdbx_seq_one_letter_code
_entity_poly.pdbx_strand_id
1 'polypeptide(L)' 'APMSGDCPCGTNAVQCEDPFGGYKYCTAASWGCPVYCNPITEKTCYPVSFTEDGVQDWNAPIKETCQNIT' A
#
# COMPACT_ATOMS: atom_id res chain seq x y z
N ALA A 1 -8.48 4.79 -25.72
CA ALA A 1 -9.36 3.61 -25.82
C ALA A 1 -10.30 3.60 -24.61
N PRO A 2 -11.55 3.13 -24.76
CA PRO A 2 -12.67 3.42 -23.86
C PRO A 2 -12.51 2.76 -22.48
N MET A 3 -13.03 3.44 -21.45
CA MET A 3 -13.23 2.89 -20.11
C MET A 3 -14.45 1.95 -20.15
N SER A 4 -14.18 0.64 -20.25
CA SER A 4 -15.22 -0.39 -20.33
C SER A 4 -14.99 -1.45 -19.25
N GLY A 5 -15.90 -1.54 -18.28
CA GLY A 5 -16.34 -2.79 -17.65
C GLY A 5 -15.40 -3.55 -16.71
N ASP A 6 -14.23 -4.01 -17.18
CA ASP A 6 -13.42 -5.03 -16.51
C ASP A 6 -11.98 -4.95 -17.04
N CYS A 7 -11.32 -3.80 -16.93
CA CYS A 7 -9.88 -3.76 -17.18
C CYS A 7 -9.18 -4.18 -15.88
N PRO A 8 -8.73 -5.44 -15.71
CA PRO A 8 -7.75 -5.73 -14.68
C PRO A 8 -6.59 -4.77 -14.92
N CYS A 9 -6.05 -4.23 -13.82
CA CYS A 9 -4.86 -3.40 -13.90
C CYS A 9 -3.81 -4.08 -14.81
N GLY A 10 -3.08 -3.28 -15.59
CA GLY A 10 -2.14 -3.80 -16.59
C GLY A 10 -1.14 -4.80 -15.99
N THR A 11 -0.46 -5.58 -16.84
CA THR A 11 0.48 -6.61 -16.37
C THR A 11 1.47 -6.03 -15.34
N ASN A 12 1.49 -6.62 -14.14
CA ASN A 12 2.23 -6.14 -12.94
C ASN A 12 1.61 -4.96 -12.17
N ALA A 13 0.32 -4.71 -12.32
CA ALA A 13 -0.42 -3.76 -11.51
C ALA A 13 -1.57 -4.46 -10.76
N VAL A 14 -1.89 -3.96 -9.58
CA VAL A 14 -3.00 -4.42 -8.73
C VAL A 14 -4.05 -3.31 -8.62
N GLN A 15 -5.31 -3.71 -8.55
CA GLN A 15 -6.43 -2.78 -8.37
C GLN A 15 -6.65 -2.56 -6.88
N CYS A 16 -6.67 -1.30 -6.48
CA CYS A 16 -6.89 -0.85 -5.12
C CYS A 16 -8.11 0.04 -5.07
N GLU A 17 -8.76 0.07 -3.91
CA GLU A 17 -9.92 0.88 -3.65
C GLU A 17 -9.62 1.79 -2.45
N ASP A 18 -9.85 3.08 -2.62
CA ASP A 18 -9.73 4.05 -1.55
C ASP A 18 -10.93 3.93 -0.58
N PRO A 19 -10.73 3.84 0.75
CA PRO A 19 -11.81 3.67 1.71
C PRO A 19 -12.56 4.96 2.05
N PHE A 20 -12.07 6.14 1.65
CA PHE A 20 -12.74 7.42 1.89
C PHE A 20 -13.76 7.76 0.79
N GLY A 21 -13.52 7.28 -0.44
CA GLY A 21 -14.37 7.60 -1.60
C GLY A 21 -14.77 6.40 -2.48
N GLY A 22 -14.32 5.18 -2.17
CA GLY A 22 -14.55 4.00 -3.00
C GLY A 22 -13.89 4.10 -4.38
N TYR A 23 -12.92 5.01 -4.54
CA TYR A 23 -12.28 5.26 -5.83
C TYR A 23 -11.33 4.11 -6.16
N LYS A 24 -11.57 3.46 -7.30
CA LYS A 24 -10.73 2.36 -7.79
C LYS A 24 -9.59 2.90 -8.63
N TYR A 25 -8.37 2.50 -8.30
CA TYR A 25 -7.16 2.87 -9.02
C TYR A 25 -6.20 1.69 -9.13
N CYS A 26 -5.25 1.80 -10.05
CA CYS A 26 -4.22 0.80 -10.24
C CYS A 26 -2.89 1.29 -9.69
N THR A 27 -2.18 0.41 -9.00
CA THR A 27 -0.81 0.65 -8.51
C THR A 27 0.08 -0.52 -8.91
N ALA A 28 1.40 -0.34 -8.86
CA ALA A 28 2.33 -1.42 -9.13
C ALA A 28 2.12 -2.58 -8.15
N ALA A 29 2.07 -3.81 -8.65
CA ALA A 29 1.92 -5.02 -7.83
C ALA A 29 3.06 -5.16 -6.81
N SER A 30 4.24 -4.61 -7.12
CA SER A 30 5.39 -4.56 -6.23
C SER A 30 5.20 -3.64 -5.02
N TRP A 31 4.35 -2.62 -5.13
CA TRP A 31 4.04 -1.70 -4.03
C TRP A 31 2.80 -2.16 -3.25
N GLY A 32 1.86 -2.83 -3.91
CA GLY A 32 0.60 -3.23 -3.31
C GLY A 32 -0.32 -2.03 -3.07
N CYS A 33 -1.49 -2.28 -2.49
CA CYS A 33 -2.43 -1.22 -2.14
C CYS A 33 -1.96 -0.47 -0.90
N PRO A 34 -2.02 0.87 -0.90
CA PRO A 34 -1.70 1.65 0.29
C PRO A 34 -2.68 1.33 1.41
N VAL A 35 -2.16 1.41 2.62
CA VAL A 35 -2.93 1.10 3.82
C VAL A 35 -3.48 2.41 4.38
N TYR A 36 -4.79 2.41 4.63
CA TYR A 36 -5.48 3.55 5.20
C TYR A 36 -5.88 3.21 6.63
N CYS A 37 -5.15 3.80 7.57
CA CYS A 37 -5.43 3.63 8.99
C CYS A 37 -6.49 4.62 9.44
N ASN A 38 -7.34 4.19 10.37
CA ASN A 38 -8.29 5.10 10.99
C ASN A 38 -7.53 6.18 11.77
N PRO A 39 -7.64 7.47 11.41
CA PRO A 39 -6.86 8.54 12.04
C PRO A 39 -7.20 8.79 13.52
N ILE A 40 -8.31 8.20 14.01
CA ILE A 40 -8.77 8.33 15.40
C ILE A 40 -8.27 7.15 16.25
N THR A 41 -8.21 5.94 15.69
CA THR A 41 -7.96 4.71 16.47
C THR A 41 -6.64 4.03 16.11
N GLU A 42 -5.98 4.43 15.03
CA GLU A 42 -4.83 3.73 14.47
C GLU A 42 -3.75 4.72 13.99
N LYS A 43 -2.50 4.26 14.05
CA LYS A 43 -1.35 4.95 13.46
C LYS A 43 -0.79 4.12 12.32
N THR A 44 -0.36 4.80 11.25
CA THR A 44 0.38 4.16 10.16
C THR A 44 1.81 3.87 10.64
N CYS A 45 2.18 2.60 10.59
CA CYS A 45 3.51 2.12 10.91
C CYS A 45 4.26 1.76 9.63
N TYR A 46 5.44 2.34 9.49
CA TYR A 46 6.40 2.06 8.42
C TYR A 46 7.46 1.12 9.00
N PRO A 47 7.46 -0.18 8.64
CA PRO A 47 8.52 -1.07 9.07
C PRO A 47 9.80 -0.67 8.33
N VAL A 48 10.69 0.01 9.05
CA VAL A 48 12.06 0.25 8.58
C VAL A 48 12.84 -1.03 8.86
N SER A 49 13.30 -1.68 7.80
CA SER A 49 14.19 -2.84 7.93
C SER A 49 15.64 -2.37 7.95
N PHE A 50 16.48 -3.09 8.68
CA PHE A 50 17.91 -2.83 8.77
C PHE A 50 18.67 -4.07 8.32
N THR A 51 19.79 -3.87 7.62
CA THR A 51 20.74 -4.92 7.28
C THR A 51 21.46 -5.42 8.54
N GLU A 52 22.19 -6.54 8.43
CA GLU A 52 23.02 -7.08 9.51
C GLU A 52 24.06 -6.07 10.02
N ASP A 53 24.49 -5.14 9.16
CA ASP A 53 25.42 -4.04 9.47
C ASP A 53 24.74 -2.83 10.15
N GLY A 54 23.43 -2.91 10.44
CA GLY A 54 22.67 -1.84 11.08
C GLY A 54 22.34 -0.65 10.17
N VAL A 55 22.48 -0.79 8.85
CA VAL A 55 22.12 0.23 7.86
C VAL A 55 20.68 0.00 7.40
N GLN A 56 19.93 1.06 7.11
CA GLN A 56 18.58 0.93 6.57
C GLN A 56 18.58 0.14 5.25
N ASP A 57 17.77 -0.92 5.20
CA ASP A 57 17.57 -1.73 4.00
C ASP A 57 16.53 -1.05 3.09
N TRP A 58 17.04 -0.39 2.05
CA TRP A 58 16.22 0.25 1.02
C TRP A 58 15.57 -0.73 0.04
N ASN A 59 16.00 -2.00 0.03
CA ASN A 59 15.42 -3.05 -0.80
C ASN A 59 14.32 -3.84 -0.06
N ALA A 60 14.17 -3.62 1.25
CA ALA A 60 13.11 -4.26 2.01
C ALA A 60 11.73 -3.73 1.55
N PRO A 61 10.73 -4.61 1.43
CA PRO A 61 9.38 -4.17 1.08
C PRO A 61 8.84 -3.27 2.19
N ILE A 62 8.57 -2.00 1.87
CA ILE A 62 7.87 -1.09 2.78
C ILE A 62 6.41 -1.52 2.80
N LYS A 63 6.08 -2.43 3.72
CA LYS A 63 4.71 -2.86 3.94
C LYS A 63 4.13 -2.04 5.08
N GLU A 64 3.49 -0.92 4.75
CA GLU A 64 2.75 -0.11 5.71
C GLU A 64 1.74 -1.00 6.47
N THR A 65 1.59 -0.76 7.77
CA THR A 65 0.60 -1.47 8.60
C THR A 65 -0.13 -0.49 9.50
N CYS A 66 -1.39 -0.77 9.81
CA CYS A 66 -2.10 -0.06 10.86
C CYS A 66 -1.85 -0.73 12.20
N GLN A 67 -1.42 0.07 13.17
CA GLN A 67 -1.29 -0.36 14.55
C GLN A 67 -2.26 0.45 15.40
N ASN A 68 -2.95 -0.21 16.32
CA ASN A 68 -3.90 0.46 17.20
C ASN A 68 -3.15 1.40 18.17
N ILE A 69 -3.77 2.54 18.46
CA ILE A 69 -3.26 3.50 19.45
C ILE A 69 -3.85 3.12 20.81
N THR A 70 -3.39 2.01 21.39
CA THR A 70 -3.64 1.65 22.81
C THR A 70 -2.59 2.26 23.71
#